data_AF-A0A957J5M8-F1
#
_entry.id   AF-A0A957J5M8-F1
#
_cell.length_a   1.000
_cell.length_b   1.000
_cell.length_c   1.000
_cell.angle_alpha   90.00
_cell.angle_beta   90.00
_cell.angle_gamma   90.00
#
_symmetry.space_group_name_H-M   'P 1'
#
loop_
_entity.id
_entity.type
_entity.pdbx_description
1 polymer ?
#
loop_
_entity_poly.entity_id
_entity_poly.type
_entity_poly.pdbx_seq_one_letter_code
_entity_poly.pdbx_strand_id
1 'polypeptide(L)'
;MRRSNKLLRILGFGLLLLALILLSQSIQAVTTSRSLHKLYASPDSQANLPQSAVFLDQLAEDTWAYLSSDWATDNHLPWSWRSTTITGGNYTNTAEIGFYALSWLGAYDLAQPWSPSWSEVETEVTAILDRLRAWQTGSQAFQPHGPNAYSNSVFYQWYWVTWDEPVVGAGVGDHLVPSIDNAWLATSLITIREYAEAHGHNVLAQKADAIVADMDFLLWYDASTHRFYWGDVENPMGGGEIDYYSNENRIINFVAYALGQMSEAEFRRSLNVLTQESATYGDITVNKVAWDGSYFTYVGPAMFIREMETQ
;
A
#
# COMPACT_ATOMS: atom_id res chain seq x y z
N MET A 1 -24.45 -13.11 16.86
CA MET A 1 -23.61 -12.75 15.69
C MET A 1 -22.30 -12.16 16.19
N ARG A 2 -21.23 -12.97 16.23
CA ARG A 2 -19.88 -12.56 16.66
C ARG A 2 -18.87 -13.26 15.73
N ARG A 3 -18.51 -12.61 14.62
CA ARG A 3 -17.34 -12.91 13.78
C ARG A 3 -16.99 -11.65 12.99
N SER A 4 -16.17 -10.76 13.54
CA SER A 4 -15.56 -9.63 12.78
C SER A 4 -14.46 -8.88 13.57
N ASN A 5 -13.58 -9.57 14.30
CA ASN A 5 -12.52 -8.91 15.09
C ASN A 5 -11.09 -9.32 14.68
N LYS A 6 -10.91 -9.97 13.52
CA LYS A 6 -9.58 -10.41 13.07
C LYS A 6 -8.96 -9.59 11.94
N LEU A 7 -9.74 -8.87 11.12
CA LEU A 7 -9.17 -7.98 10.08
C LEU A 7 -8.57 -6.68 10.66
N LEU A 8 -9.10 -6.19 11.80
CA LEU A 8 -8.81 -4.85 12.32
C LEU A 8 -7.40 -4.64 12.94
N ARG A 9 -6.52 -5.65 12.95
CA ARG A 9 -5.22 -5.57 13.65
C ARG A 9 -3.99 -5.60 12.75
N ILE A 10 -4.15 -5.80 11.44
CA ILE A 10 -3.04 -6.19 10.56
C ILE A 10 -2.56 -5.02 9.67
N LEU A 11 -3.44 -4.08 9.30
CA LEU A 11 -3.09 -2.94 8.43
C LEU A 11 -2.43 -1.73 9.13
N GLY A 12 -2.31 -1.75 10.47
CA GLY A 12 -1.96 -0.56 11.26
C GLY A 12 -0.47 -0.16 11.26
N PHE A 13 0.45 -1.07 10.94
CA PHE A 13 1.90 -0.80 11.08
C PHE A 13 2.55 -0.23 9.82
N GLY A 14 2.18 -0.69 8.61
CA GLY A 14 2.71 -0.16 7.36
C GLY A 14 2.27 1.29 7.06
N LEU A 15 1.02 1.63 7.41
CA LEU A 15 0.48 2.98 7.28
C LEU A 15 1.17 4.00 8.19
N LEU A 16 1.68 3.57 9.35
CA LEU A 16 2.37 4.46 10.29
C LEU A 16 3.68 4.97 9.68
N LEU A 17 4.41 4.13 8.93
CA LEU A 17 5.68 4.49 8.29
C LEU A 17 5.49 5.54 7.19
N LEU A 18 4.54 5.36 6.26
CA LEU A 18 4.30 6.37 5.22
C LEU A 18 3.73 7.67 5.80
N ALA A 19 2.84 7.59 6.80
CA ALA A 19 2.33 8.77 7.49
C ALA A 19 3.45 9.55 8.19
N LEU A 20 4.44 8.85 8.78
CA LEU A 20 5.63 9.44 9.37
C LEU A 20 6.58 10.02 8.32
N ILE A 21 6.75 9.37 7.16
CA ILE A 21 7.52 9.90 6.01
C ILE A 21 6.88 11.21 5.51
N LEU A 22 5.55 11.27 5.36
CA LEU A 22 4.83 12.48 4.92
C LEU A 22 4.81 13.59 5.99
N LEU A 23 4.75 13.24 7.28
CA LEU A 23 4.93 14.18 8.39
C LEU A 23 6.37 14.75 8.42
N SER A 24 7.37 13.93 8.09
CA SER A 24 8.75 14.39 7.95
C SER A 24 8.92 15.32 6.75
N GLN A 25 8.26 15.04 5.62
CA GLN A 25 8.32 15.88 4.41
C GLN A 25 7.58 17.21 4.59
N SER A 26 6.50 17.25 5.37
CA SER A 26 5.79 18.49 5.71
C SER A 26 6.56 19.36 6.72
N ILE A 27 7.41 18.77 7.57
CA ILE A 27 8.41 19.51 8.35
C ILE A 27 9.59 19.96 7.47
N GLN A 28 9.97 19.18 6.45
CA GLN A 28 11.01 19.55 5.46
C GLN A 28 10.59 20.68 4.51
N ALA A 29 9.29 20.94 4.32
CA ALA A 29 8.82 22.12 3.58
C ALA A 29 9.22 23.46 4.24
N VAL A 30 9.67 23.44 5.51
CA VAL A 30 10.19 24.61 6.23
C VAL A 30 11.72 24.59 6.35
N THR A 31 12.40 23.51 5.95
CA THR A 31 13.86 23.40 6.03
C THR A 31 14.41 22.57 4.89
N THR A 32 15.06 23.23 3.93
CA THR A 32 15.83 22.64 2.82
C THR A 32 16.62 21.39 3.26
N SER A 33 16.39 20.25 2.60
CA SER A 33 16.95 18.93 2.97
C SER A 33 18.50 18.86 2.95
N ARG A 34 19.18 19.84 2.32
CA ARG A 34 20.63 20.03 2.43
C ARG A 34 21.15 20.33 3.84
N SER A 35 20.28 20.68 4.79
CA SER A 35 20.67 21.09 6.16
C SER A 35 20.91 19.90 7.09
N LEU A 36 20.16 18.80 6.93
CA LEU A 36 20.21 17.66 7.86
C LEU A 36 21.44 16.78 7.62
N HIS A 37 21.90 16.65 6.37
CA HIS A 37 23.11 15.90 6.05
C HIS A 37 24.37 16.47 6.75
N LYS A 38 24.37 17.78 7.08
CA LYS A 38 25.43 18.43 7.87
C LYS A 38 25.27 18.26 9.39
N LEU A 39 24.08 17.93 9.89
CA LEU A 39 23.78 17.79 11.32
C LEU A 39 24.09 16.39 11.88
N TYR A 40 24.33 15.40 11.02
CA TYR A 40 24.73 14.04 11.43
C TYR A 40 26.22 13.75 11.21
N ALA A 41 26.99 14.71 10.69
CA ALA A 41 28.41 14.53 10.38
C ALA A 41 29.36 14.67 11.60
N SER A 42 28.84 15.02 12.78
CA SER A 42 29.62 15.17 14.03
C SER A 42 28.84 14.66 15.25
N PRO A 43 29.49 13.96 16.21
CA PRO A 43 28.87 13.62 17.50
C PRO A 43 28.32 14.84 18.25
N ASP A 44 28.91 16.02 18.04
CA ASP A 44 28.51 17.27 18.72
C ASP A 44 27.21 17.87 18.17
N SER A 45 26.77 17.48 16.95
CA SER A 45 25.57 18.04 16.31
C SER A 45 24.27 17.28 16.63
N GLN A 46 24.37 16.05 17.15
CA GLN A 46 23.21 15.32 17.69
C GLN A 46 22.72 15.88 19.03
N ALA A 47 23.61 16.50 19.82
CA ALA A 47 23.26 17.07 21.13
C ALA A 47 22.30 18.28 21.08
N ASN A 48 22.06 18.86 19.91
CA ASN A 48 21.23 20.05 19.71
C ASN A 48 19.98 19.82 18.83
N LEU A 49 19.67 18.57 18.45
CA LEU A 49 18.44 18.27 17.73
C LEU A 49 17.23 18.36 18.68
N PRO A 50 16.07 18.87 18.22
CA PRO A 50 14.84 18.76 18.99
C PRO A 50 14.58 17.30 19.35
N GLN A 51 14.16 17.02 20.59
CA GLN A 51 13.87 15.67 21.06
C GLN A 51 12.87 14.93 20.15
N SER A 52 11.95 15.67 19.52
CA SER A 52 11.01 15.12 18.53
C SER A 52 11.71 14.60 17.26
N ALA A 53 12.76 15.28 16.78
CA ALA A 53 13.48 14.85 15.59
C ALA A 53 14.26 13.55 15.85
N VAL A 54 14.93 13.46 17.02
CA VAL A 54 15.63 12.24 17.44
C VAL A 54 14.65 11.07 17.58
N PHE A 55 13.49 11.31 18.19
CA PHE A 55 12.46 10.29 18.32
C PHE A 55 11.94 9.80 16.96
N LEU A 56 11.67 10.71 16.02
CA LEU A 56 11.17 10.34 14.69
C LEU A 56 12.20 9.56 13.88
N ASP A 57 13.48 9.93 13.97
CA ASP A 57 14.58 9.21 13.32
C ASP A 57 14.73 7.80 13.87
N GLN A 58 14.77 7.63 15.20
CA GLN A 58 14.81 6.30 15.82
C GLN A 58 13.60 5.45 15.46
N LEU A 59 12.40 6.05 15.44
CA LEU A 59 11.19 5.34 15.07
C LEU A 59 11.24 4.86 13.61
N ALA A 60 11.81 5.67 12.71
CA ALA A 60 12.01 5.28 11.32
C ALA A 60 13.07 4.17 11.19
N GLU A 61 14.19 4.28 11.90
CA GLU A 61 15.24 3.25 11.95
C GLU A 61 14.69 1.91 12.46
N ASP A 62 14.00 1.91 13.60
CA ASP A 62 13.45 0.69 14.21
C ASP A 62 12.41 0.03 13.28
N THR A 63 11.58 0.83 12.63
CA THR A 63 10.57 0.34 11.69
C THR A 63 11.23 -0.25 10.44
N TRP A 64 12.25 0.42 9.91
CA TRP A 64 13.03 -0.07 8.78
C TRP A 64 13.76 -1.36 9.13
N ALA A 65 14.40 -1.43 10.29
CA ALA A 65 15.09 -2.62 10.78
C ALA A 65 14.14 -3.81 10.90
N TYR A 66 12.89 -3.60 11.32
CA TYR A 66 11.87 -4.64 11.29
C TYR A 66 11.55 -5.08 9.86
N LEU A 67 11.18 -4.14 8.97
CA LEU A 67 10.71 -4.45 7.62
C LEU A 67 11.80 -5.09 6.74
N SER A 68 13.06 -4.70 6.90
CA SER A 68 14.19 -5.23 6.12
C SER A 68 14.77 -6.54 6.67
N SER A 69 14.32 -6.99 7.84
CA SER A 69 14.90 -8.18 8.48
C SER A 69 14.41 -9.49 7.86
N ASP A 70 15.30 -10.49 7.79
CA ASP A 70 14.96 -11.90 7.51
C ASP A 70 13.94 -12.47 8.51
N TRP A 71 13.75 -11.80 9.66
CA TRP A 71 12.71 -12.17 10.60
C TRP A 71 11.32 -11.76 10.12
N ALA A 72 11.16 -10.75 9.27
CA ALA A 72 9.86 -10.26 8.82
C ALA A 72 9.57 -10.52 7.34
N THR A 73 10.52 -11.11 6.61
CA THR A 73 10.43 -11.31 5.16
C THR A 73 10.80 -12.74 4.79
N ASP A 74 10.30 -13.20 3.64
CA ASP A 74 10.75 -14.42 2.98
C ASP A 74 10.58 -14.22 1.46
N ASN A 75 11.54 -14.70 0.67
CA ASN A 75 11.48 -14.65 -0.80
C ASN A 75 11.17 -13.26 -1.38
N HIS A 76 11.75 -12.21 -0.77
CA HIS A 76 11.54 -10.79 -1.11
C HIS A 76 10.12 -10.26 -0.85
N LEU A 77 9.33 -10.95 -0.05
CA LEU A 77 7.97 -10.55 0.29
C LEU A 77 7.81 -10.40 1.82
N PRO A 78 6.98 -9.45 2.28
CA PRO A 78 6.74 -9.27 3.70
C PRO A 78 5.88 -10.42 4.25
N TRP A 79 6.02 -10.71 5.53
CA TRP A 79 5.00 -11.45 6.27
C TRP A 79 3.87 -10.50 6.64
N SER A 80 2.62 -10.96 6.55
CA SER A 80 1.43 -10.19 6.95
C SER A 80 1.50 -9.82 8.44
N TRP A 81 2.02 -10.72 9.27
CA TRP A 81 2.35 -10.41 10.65
C TRP A 81 3.42 -11.35 11.22
N ARG A 82 4.14 -10.87 12.22
CA ARG A 82 5.11 -11.68 12.98
C ARG A 82 4.85 -11.64 14.47
N SER A 83 5.10 -12.77 15.12
CA SER A 83 5.03 -12.90 16.58
C SER A 83 6.01 -13.97 17.04
N THR A 84 6.62 -13.74 18.20
CA THR A 84 7.44 -14.75 18.90
C THR A 84 6.60 -15.82 19.60
N THR A 85 5.27 -15.64 19.64
CA THR A 85 4.36 -16.51 20.41
C THR A 85 3.19 -17.06 19.60
N ILE A 86 2.84 -16.43 18.48
CA ILE A 86 1.73 -16.85 17.61
C ILE A 86 2.32 -17.23 16.24
N THR A 87 1.88 -18.35 15.67
CA THR A 87 2.35 -18.86 14.38
C THR A 87 1.32 -18.65 13.28
N GLY A 88 1.78 -18.60 12.03
CA GLY A 88 0.92 -18.59 10.84
C GLY A 88 0.77 -17.25 10.13
N GLY A 89 1.66 -16.28 10.35
CA GLY A 89 1.67 -15.01 9.60
C GLY A 89 2.50 -15.05 8.31
N ASN A 90 2.86 -16.25 7.83
CA ASN A 90 3.75 -16.49 6.70
C ASN A 90 3.06 -16.38 5.33
N TYR A 91 2.15 -15.44 5.22
CA TYR A 91 1.44 -15.10 4.00
C TYR A 91 1.39 -13.58 3.86
N THR A 92 1.00 -13.06 2.70
CA THR A 92 0.82 -11.62 2.47
C THR A 92 -0.31 -11.33 1.48
N ASN A 93 -0.86 -10.12 1.53
CA ASN A 93 -1.75 -9.60 0.49
C ASN A 93 -1.05 -8.56 -0.40
N THR A 94 -1.72 -8.13 -1.47
CA THR A 94 -1.12 -7.20 -2.43
C THR A 94 -0.93 -5.79 -1.88
N ALA A 95 -1.76 -5.34 -0.93
CA ALA A 95 -1.56 -4.06 -0.26
C ALA A 95 -0.24 -4.03 0.52
N GLU A 96 0.01 -5.09 1.31
CA GLU A 96 1.24 -5.27 2.07
C GLU A 96 2.47 -5.34 1.16
N ILE A 97 2.41 -6.06 0.04
CA ILE A 97 3.49 -6.11 -0.95
C ILE A 97 3.80 -4.70 -1.49
N GLY A 98 2.78 -3.94 -1.88
CA GLY A 98 2.94 -2.58 -2.38
C GLY A 98 3.60 -1.65 -1.36
N PHE A 99 3.10 -1.66 -0.12
CA PHE A 99 3.68 -0.84 0.96
C PHE A 99 5.10 -1.27 1.34
N TYR A 100 5.38 -2.57 1.31
CA TYR A 100 6.72 -3.08 1.54
C TYR A 100 7.71 -2.56 0.49
N ALA A 101 7.37 -2.62 -0.80
CA ALA A 101 8.20 -2.06 -1.86
C ALA A 101 8.42 -0.55 -1.70
N LEU A 102 7.39 0.21 -1.31
CA LEU A 102 7.52 1.63 -1.01
C LEU A 102 8.42 1.91 0.20
N SER A 103 8.45 1.02 1.19
CA SER A 103 9.28 1.20 2.38
C SER A 103 10.78 1.20 2.06
N TRP A 104 11.20 0.45 1.03
CA TRP A 104 12.58 0.47 0.53
C TRP A 104 12.95 1.82 -0.07
N LEU A 105 12.08 2.36 -0.93
CA LEU A 105 12.27 3.69 -1.52
C LEU A 105 12.28 4.78 -0.44
N GLY A 106 11.32 4.71 0.49
CA GLY A 106 11.20 5.65 1.60
C GLY A 106 12.42 5.63 2.53
N ALA A 107 12.94 4.45 2.87
CA ALA A 107 14.13 4.31 3.70
C ALA A 107 15.38 4.87 3.00
N TYR A 108 15.53 4.62 1.70
CA TYR A 108 16.62 5.19 0.90
C TYR A 108 16.59 6.71 0.84
N ASP A 109 15.42 7.29 0.59
CA ASP A 109 15.23 8.74 0.49
C ASP A 109 15.53 9.49 1.80
N LEU A 110 15.39 8.82 2.94
CA LEU A 110 15.75 9.40 4.24
C LEU A 110 17.26 9.67 4.37
N ALA A 111 18.10 9.01 3.55
CA ALA A 111 19.55 9.21 3.45
C ALA A 111 20.26 9.21 4.82
N GLN A 112 19.82 8.34 5.72
CA GLN A 112 20.39 8.15 7.04
C GLN A 112 21.50 7.09 7.02
N PRO A 113 22.36 7.02 8.05
CA PRO A 113 23.39 5.99 8.15
C PRO A 113 22.85 4.55 8.13
N TRP A 114 21.61 4.35 8.58
CA TRP A 114 20.91 3.06 8.60
C TRP A 114 20.12 2.78 7.30
N SER A 115 19.98 3.78 6.43
CA SER A 115 19.25 3.63 5.16
C SER A 115 19.93 2.62 4.24
N PRO A 116 19.16 1.85 3.45
CA PRO A 116 19.73 0.99 2.43
C PRO A 116 20.42 1.80 1.35
N SER A 117 21.38 1.20 0.66
CA SER A 117 21.94 1.73 -0.58
C SER A 117 20.96 1.57 -1.74
N TRP A 118 21.14 2.37 -2.80
CA TRP A 118 20.33 2.21 -4.01
C TRP A 118 20.43 0.80 -4.61
N SER A 119 21.60 0.16 -4.55
CA SER A 119 21.78 -1.19 -5.09
C SER A 119 20.92 -2.23 -4.35
N GLU A 120 20.73 -2.07 -3.04
CA GLU A 120 19.87 -2.96 -2.25
C GLU A 120 18.40 -2.71 -2.56
N VAL A 121 18.00 -1.44 -2.64
CA VAL A 121 16.65 -1.01 -3.06
C VAL A 121 16.30 -1.56 -4.45
N GLU A 122 17.17 -1.34 -5.43
CA GLU A 122 16.95 -1.77 -6.80
C GLU A 122 16.83 -3.29 -6.89
N THR A 123 17.67 -4.02 -6.15
CA THR A 123 17.61 -5.49 -6.09
C THR A 123 16.27 -5.95 -5.53
N GLU A 124 15.86 -5.43 -4.37
CA GLU A 124 14.65 -5.90 -3.70
C GLU A 124 13.39 -5.52 -4.47
N VAL A 125 13.25 -4.24 -4.83
CA VAL A 125 12.05 -3.76 -5.54
C VAL A 125 11.95 -4.43 -6.91
N THR A 126 13.07 -4.67 -7.61
CA THR A 126 13.03 -5.45 -8.86
C THR A 126 12.55 -6.87 -8.64
N ALA A 127 13.02 -7.56 -7.59
CA ALA A 127 12.58 -8.92 -7.28
C ALA A 127 11.07 -8.99 -7.00
N ILE A 128 10.52 -8.00 -6.28
CA ILE A 128 9.08 -7.86 -6.03
C ILE A 128 8.31 -7.64 -7.33
N LEU A 129 8.74 -6.70 -8.18
CA LEU A 129 8.06 -6.41 -9.44
C LEU A 129 8.12 -7.60 -10.41
N ASP A 130 9.26 -8.29 -10.48
CA ASP A 130 9.40 -9.49 -11.31
C ASP A 130 8.50 -10.62 -10.82
N ARG A 131 8.34 -10.77 -9.49
CA ARG A 131 7.37 -11.71 -8.90
C ARG A 131 5.94 -11.37 -9.32
N LEU A 132 5.50 -10.13 -9.09
CA LEU A 132 4.16 -9.67 -9.43
C LEU A 132 3.88 -9.86 -10.92
N ARG A 133 4.85 -9.53 -11.78
CA ARG A 133 4.72 -9.72 -13.22
C ARG A 133 4.64 -11.19 -13.59
N ALA A 134 5.42 -12.06 -12.95
CA ALA A 134 5.39 -13.49 -13.21
C ALA A 134 4.04 -14.12 -12.82
N TRP A 135 3.46 -13.67 -11.70
CA TRP A 135 2.11 -14.04 -11.27
C TRP A 135 1.04 -13.55 -12.24
N GLN A 136 1.07 -12.26 -12.60
CA GLN A 136 0.10 -11.63 -13.48
C GLN A 136 0.11 -12.24 -14.89
N THR A 137 1.28 -12.58 -15.43
CA THR A 137 1.41 -13.17 -16.77
C THR A 137 1.27 -14.68 -16.81
N GLY A 138 1.21 -15.34 -15.64
CA GLY A 138 1.20 -16.79 -15.54
C GLY A 138 2.51 -17.47 -15.96
N SER A 139 3.63 -16.74 -15.96
CA SER A 139 4.94 -17.29 -16.32
C SER A 139 5.60 -18.08 -15.17
N GLN A 140 5.19 -17.85 -13.93
CA GLN A 140 5.52 -18.73 -12.80
C GLN A 140 4.59 -19.95 -12.78
N ALA A 141 5.11 -21.12 -12.41
CA ALA A 141 4.27 -22.29 -12.16
C ALA A 141 3.27 -21.99 -11.02
N PHE A 142 2.03 -22.39 -11.25
CA PHE A 142 0.89 -22.08 -10.38
C PHE A 142 0.33 -23.32 -9.66
N GLN A 143 1.09 -24.42 -9.70
CA GLN A 143 0.75 -25.67 -9.02
C GLN A 143 1.19 -25.59 -7.54
N PRO A 144 0.37 -26.07 -6.59
CA PRO A 144 -0.86 -26.85 -6.78
C PRO A 144 -2.17 -26.03 -6.77
N HIS A 145 -2.14 -24.69 -6.72
CA HIS A 145 -3.28 -23.90 -6.24
C HIS A 145 -4.11 -23.21 -7.31
N GLY A 146 -3.69 -23.26 -8.58
CA GLY A 146 -4.35 -22.49 -9.64
C GLY A 146 -3.63 -21.17 -9.87
N PRO A 147 -4.06 -20.36 -10.85
CA PRO A 147 -3.38 -19.13 -11.27
C PRO A 147 -3.01 -18.22 -10.09
N ASN A 148 -1.86 -17.55 -10.17
CA ASN A 148 -1.46 -16.57 -9.15
C ASN A 148 -2.11 -15.20 -9.35
N ALA A 149 -2.92 -15.02 -10.38
CA ALA A 149 -3.64 -13.78 -10.66
C ALA A 149 -4.98 -14.11 -11.33
N TYR A 150 -5.99 -13.31 -11.04
CA TYR A 150 -7.30 -13.39 -11.66
C TYR A 150 -7.25 -12.77 -13.06
N SER A 151 -7.59 -13.56 -14.07
CA SER A 151 -7.69 -13.15 -15.49
C SER A 151 -6.44 -12.46 -16.04
N ASN A 152 -5.25 -12.82 -15.53
CA ASN A 152 -3.96 -12.19 -15.89
C ASN A 152 -3.94 -10.66 -15.72
N SER A 153 -4.76 -10.13 -14.79
CA SER A 153 -4.97 -8.69 -14.65
C SER A 153 -4.72 -8.26 -13.22
N VAL A 154 -5.48 -8.80 -12.28
CA VAL A 154 -5.48 -8.41 -10.87
C VAL A 154 -5.17 -9.61 -10.00
N PHE A 155 -4.82 -9.36 -8.74
CA PHE A 155 -4.24 -10.36 -7.86
C PHE A 155 -5.25 -10.88 -6.84
N TYR A 156 -5.04 -12.12 -6.41
CA TYR A 156 -5.79 -12.73 -5.32
C TYR A 156 -5.38 -12.19 -3.94
N GLN A 157 -6.13 -12.55 -2.91
CA GLN A 157 -6.02 -11.99 -1.57
C GLN A 157 -4.79 -12.44 -0.78
N TRP A 158 -4.41 -13.73 -0.82
CA TRP A 158 -3.37 -14.26 0.07
C TRP A 158 -2.34 -15.13 -0.66
N TYR A 159 -1.06 -14.77 -0.51
CA TYR A 159 0.10 -15.50 -1.05
C TYR A 159 0.96 -16.05 0.07
N TRP A 160 1.39 -17.30 -0.02
CA TRP A 160 2.26 -17.93 0.97
C TRP A 160 3.72 -17.65 0.63
N VAL A 161 4.36 -16.81 1.45
CA VAL A 161 5.67 -16.23 1.13
C VAL A 161 6.85 -17.13 1.48
N THR A 162 6.65 -18.14 2.32
CA THR A 162 7.71 -19.09 2.73
C THR A 162 7.96 -20.22 1.74
N TRP A 163 7.18 -20.33 0.68
CA TRP A 163 7.34 -21.40 -0.31
C TRP A 163 8.51 -21.07 -1.24
N ASP A 164 9.30 -22.07 -1.64
CA ASP A 164 10.33 -21.87 -2.66
C ASP A 164 9.63 -21.79 -4.03
N GLU A 165 9.53 -20.56 -4.51
CA GLU A 165 8.43 -19.97 -5.31
C GLU A 165 7.14 -19.69 -4.50
N PRO A 166 7.01 -18.48 -3.91
CA PRO A 166 5.75 -17.95 -3.40
C PRO A 166 4.60 -18.01 -4.42
N VAL A 167 3.42 -18.43 -3.94
CA VAL A 167 2.21 -18.65 -4.73
C VAL A 167 0.96 -18.27 -3.95
N VAL A 168 -0.17 -18.09 -4.65
CA VAL A 168 -1.49 -17.97 -4.02
C VAL A 168 -1.78 -19.20 -3.16
N GLY A 169 -2.46 -19.00 -2.03
CA GLY A 169 -2.76 -20.08 -1.11
C GLY A 169 -3.82 -21.08 -1.60
N ALA A 170 -3.83 -22.24 -0.96
CA ALA A 170 -4.76 -23.34 -1.29
C ALA A 170 -6.20 -23.11 -0.80
N GLY A 171 -6.39 -22.18 0.14
CA GLY A 171 -7.66 -21.91 0.78
C GLY A 171 -8.63 -21.22 -0.17
N VAL A 172 -9.92 -21.53 -0.02
CA VAL A 172 -10.99 -20.87 -0.80
C VAL A 172 -10.94 -19.34 -0.63
N GLY A 173 -10.64 -18.86 0.59
CA GLY A 173 -10.50 -17.43 0.87
C GLY A 173 -9.21 -16.79 0.33
N ASP A 174 -8.22 -17.60 -0.08
CA ASP A 174 -6.98 -17.09 -0.66
C ASP A 174 -7.25 -16.57 -2.08
N HIS A 175 -8.19 -17.23 -2.80
CA HIS A 175 -8.69 -16.84 -4.13
C HIS A 175 -9.82 -15.80 -4.12
N LEU A 176 -10.01 -15.07 -3.01
CA LEU A 176 -10.76 -13.82 -3.04
C LEU A 176 -10.08 -12.86 -4.02
N VAL A 177 -10.87 -12.13 -4.81
CA VAL A 177 -10.38 -11.11 -5.75
C VAL A 177 -10.68 -9.71 -5.18
N PRO A 178 -9.86 -9.19 -4.23
CA PRO A 178 -10.18 -8.01 -3.46
C PRO A 178 -9.97 -6.73 -4.26
N SER A 179 -10.99 -5.88 -4.33
CA SER A 179 -10.89 -4.59 -5.02
C SER A 179 -9.88 -3.66 -4.35
N ILE A 180 -9.92 -3.60 -3.02
CA ILE A 180 -9.18 -2.60 -2.25
C ILE A 180 -7.69 -2.92 -2.14
N ASP A 181 -7.32 -4.18 -1.91
CA ASP A 181 -5.92 -4.56 -1.84
C ASP A 181 -5.22 -4.43 -3.20
N ASN A 182 -5.94 -4.65 -4.30
CA ASN A 182 -5.44 -4.38 -5.65
C ASN A 182 -5.28 -2.88 -5.90
N ALA A 183 -6.21 -2.04 -5.42
CA ALA A 183 -6.09 -0.60 -5.55
C ALA A 183 -4.90 -0.03 -4.75
N TRP A 184 -4.63 -0.57 -3.56
CA TRP A 184 -3.42 -0.22 -2.80
C TRP A 184 -2.13 -0.62 -3.52
N LEU A 185 -2.09 -1.81 -4.10
CA LEU A 185 -0.96 -2.24 -4.91
C LEU A 185 -0.77 -1.32 -6.12
N ALA A 186 -1.81 -1.06 -6.90
CA ALA A 186 -1.73 -0.19 -8.07
C ALA A 186 -1.24 1.22 -7.71
N THR A 187 -1.72 1.78 -6.61
CA THR A 187 -1.26 3.11 -6.14
C THR A 187 0.24 3.09 -5.78
N SER A 188 0.68 2.00 -5.15
CA SER A 188 2.10 1.80 -4.84
C SER A 188 2.95 1.65 -6.11
N LEU A 189 2.48 0.89 -7.09
CA LEU A 189 3.16 0.71 -8.38
C LEU A 189 3.23 2.01 -9.19
N ILE A 190 2.15 2.80 -9.22
CA ILE A 190 2.16 4.15 -9.82
C ILE A 190 3.23 4.99 -9.12
N THR A 191 3.27 4.98 -7.79
CA THR A 191 4.27 5.75 -7.03
C THR A 191 5.70 5.29 -7.34
N ILE A 192 5.95 3.98 -7.42
CA ILE A 192 7.25 3.41 -7.80
C ILE A 192 7.64 3.86 -9.21
N ARG A 193 6.71 3.81 -10.18
CA ARG A 193 6.94 4.28 -11.55
C ARG A 193 7.35 5.74 -11.56
N GLU A 194 6.52 6.62 -11.00
CA GLU A 194 6.77 8.07 -11.00
C GLU A 194 8.08 8.42 -10.28
N TYR A 195 8.36 7.77 -9.15
CA TYR A 195 9.62 7.94 -8.43
C TYR A 195 10.82 7.52 -9.29
N ALA A 196 10.75 6.33 -9.89
CA ALA A 196 11.83 5.79 -10.71
C ALA A 196 12.10 6.65 -11.94
N GLU A 197 11.06 7.15 -12.62
CA GLU A 197 11.20 8.09 -13.75
C GLU A 197 11.86 9.40 -13.33
N ALA A 198 11.42 9.99 -12.22
CA ALA A 198 11.96 11.24 -11.70
C ALA A 198 13.46 11.15 -11.34
N HIS A 199 13.95 9.95 -11.03
CA HIS A 199 15.34 9.70 -10.64
C HIS A 199 16.16 8.99 -11.73
N GLY A 200 15.60 8.75 -12.92
CA GLY A 200 16.29 8.14 -14.06
C GLY A 200 16.45 6.62 -13.99
N HIS A 201 15.71 5.93 -13.12
CA HIS A 201 15.68 4.48 -12.95
C HIS A 201 14.70 3.82 -13.92
N ASN A 202 14.90 4.04 -15.23
CA ASN A 202 13.94 3.70 -16.28
C ASN A 202 13.51 2.22 -16.31
N VAL A 203 14.41 1.29 -15.99
CA VAL A 203 14.08 -0.16 -15.97
C VAL A 203 13.07 -0.48 -14.87
N LEU A 204 13.23 0.12 -13.69
CA LEU A 204 12.32 -0.07 -12.57
C LEU A 204 10.94 0.54 -12.88
N ALA A 205 10.93 1.73 -13.48
CA ALA A 205 9.71 2.38 -13.95
C ALA A 205 8.94 1.51 -14.95
N GLN A 206 9.64 0.96 -15.96
CA GLN A 206 9.05 0.08 -16.97
C GLN A 206 8.44 -1.19 -16.37
N LYS A 207 9.08 -1.79 -15.36
CA LYS A 207 8.55 -2.97 -14.68
C LYS A 207 7.24 -2.66 -13.94
N ALA A 208 7.21 -1.55 -13.20
CA ALA A 208 6.00 -1.12 -12.49
C ALA A 208 4.87 -0.76 -13.46
N ASP A 209 5.19 -0.02 -14.53
CA ASP A 209 4.22 0.36 -15.57
C ASP A 209 3.62 -0.85 -16.28
N ALA A 210 4.44 -1.84 -16.62
CA ALA A 210 3.97 -3.07 -17.28
C ALA A 210 2.96 -3.85 -16.43
N ILE A 211 3.06 -3.80 -15.10
CA ILE A 211 2.09 -4.45 -14.21
C ILE A 211 0.79 -3.64 -14.20
N VAL A 212 0.90 -2.33 -13.97
CA VAL A 212 -0.26 -1.42 -13.85
C VAL A 212 -1.06 -1.36 -15.15
N ALA A 213 -0.40 -1.37 -16.31
CA ALA A 213 -1.05 -1.31 -17.62
C ALA A 213 -2.02 -2.47 -17.88
N ASP A 214 -1.79 -3.63 -17.25
CA ASP A 214 -2.63 -4.82 -17.40
C ASP A 214 -3.70 -4.96 -16.29
N MET A 215 -3.71 -4.08 -15.28
CA MET A 215 -4.72 -4.09 -14.22
C MET A 215 -6.03 -3.43 -14.66
N ASP A 216 -7.15 -4.16 -14.63
CA ASP A 216 -8.49 -3.64 -14.96
C ASP A 216 -9.33 -3.46 -13.70
N PHE A 217 -9.56 -2.21 -13.30
CA PHE A 217 -10.40 -1.88 -12.14
C PHE A 217 -11.89 -1.82 -12.47
N LEU A 218 -12.28 -1.84 -13.75
CA LEU A 218 -13.69 -1.93 -14.13
C LEU A 218 -14.28 -3.32 -13.84
N LEU A 219 -13.43 -4.31 -13.54
CA LEU A 219 -13.85 -5.63 -13.05
C LEU A 219 -14.79 -5.55 -11.84
N TRP A 220 -14.62 -4.55 -10.98
CA TRP A 220 -15.45 -4.34 -9.79
C TRP A 220 -16.52 -3.25 -9.96
N TYR A 221 -16.58 -2.56 -11.09
CA TYR A 221 -17.42 -1.37 -11.25
C TYR A 221 -18.83 -1.71 -11.75
N ASP A 222 -19.85 -1.28 -11.01
CA ASP A 222 -21.25 -1.35 -11.42
C ASP A 222 -21.68 -0.04 -12.08
N ALA A 223 -21.92 -0.06 -13.40
CA ALA A 223 -22.35 1.12 -14.12
C ALA A 223 -23.78 1.60 -13.75
N SER A 224 -24.59 0.75 -13.11
CA SER A 224 -25.96 1.09 -12.71
C SER A 224 -26.04 1.80 -11.36
N THR A 225 -25.20 1.42 -10.40
CA THR A 225 -25.12 2.07 -9.08
C THR A 225 -23.97 3.07 -9.00
N HIS A 226 -23.08 3.06 -10.00
CA HIS A 226 -21.82 3.81 -10.04
C HIS A 226 -20.87 3.48 -8.88
N ARG A 227 -21.02 2.30 -8.25
CA ARG A 227 -20.19 1.85 -7.13
C ARG A 227 -19.29 0.70 -7.52
N PHE A 228 -18.28 0.46 -6.68
CA PHE A 228 -17.40 -0.69 -6.79
C PHE A 228 -17.83 -1.78 -5.84
N TYR A 229 -17.63 -3.05 -6.19
CA TYR A 229 -17.79 -4.19 -5.29
C TYR A 229 -16.55 -4.42 -4.43
N TRP A 230 -16.72 -5.03 -3.25
CA TRP A 230 -15.59 -5.52 -2.44
C TRP A 230 -14.83 -6.65 -3.14
N GLY A 231 -15.53 -7.43 -3.96
CA GLY A 231 -15.05 -8.70 -4.51
C GLY A 231 -15.45 -9.89 -3.65
N ASP A 232 -15.48 -11.05 -4.28
CA ASP A 232 -15.68 -12.36 -3.66
C ASP A 232 -14.72 -13.39 -4.31
N VAL A 233 -14.75 -14.62 -3.82
CA VAL A 233 -13.95 -15.73 -4.33
C VAL A 233 -14.24 -15.95 -5.80
N GLU A 234 -13.20 -15.80 -6.62
CA GLU A 234 -13.27 -15.93 -8.09
C GLU A 234 -14.34 -15.04 -8.76
N ASN A 235 -14.78 -13.97 -8.10
CA ASN A 235 -15.83 -13.10 -8.60
C ASN A 235 -15.61 -11.63 -8.15
N PRO A 236 -15.01 -10.78 -8.99
CA PRO A 236 -14.86 -9.35 -8.70
C PRO A 236 -16.18 -8.63 -8.42
N MET A 237 -17.28 -9.00 -9.09
CA MET A 237 -18.61 -8.41 -8.87
C MET A 237 -19.40 -9.12 -7.74
N GLY A 238 -18.72 -9.93 -6.94
CA GLY A 238 -19.29 -10.59 -5.78
C GLY A 238 -19.22 -9.74 -4.51
N GLY A 239 -19.90 -10.19 -3.46
CA GLY A 239 -19.96 -9.50 -2.18
C GLY A 239 -20.89 -8.28 -2.18
N GLY A 240 -20.67 -7.37 -1.23
CA GLY A 240 -21.40 -6.11 -1.14
C GLY A 240 -20.79 -5.03 -2.03
N GLU A 241 -21.61 -4.03 -2.37
CA GLU A 241 -21.08 -2.77 -2.90
C GLU A 241 -20.43 -1.96 -1.80
N ILE A 242 -19.38 -1.26 -2.18
CA ILE A 242 -18.66 -0.30 -1.37
C ILE A 242 -19.44 1.00 -1.36
N ASP A 243 -19.83 1.45 -0.17
CA ASP A 243 -20.82 2.51 -0.02
C ASP A 243 -20.42 3.64 0.91
N TYR A 244 -19.19 3.73 1.42
CA TYR A 244 -18.74 4.82 2.30
C TYR A 244 -17.56 5.62 1.71
N TYR A 245 -17.66 6.94 1.78
CA TYR A 245 -16.64 7.84 1.23
C TYR A 245 -15.38 7.85 2.10
N SER A 246 -15.52 8.04 3.42
CA SER A 246 -14.39 8.21 4.33
C SER A 246 -13.70 6.92 4.76
N ASN A 247 -13.98 5.83 4.06
CA ASN A 247 -13.32 4.57 4.26
C ASN A 247 -12.12 4.42 3.32
N GLU A 248 -11.21 3.50 3.65
CA GLU A 248 -10.01 3.16 2.88
C GLU A 248 -10.35 2.79 1.43
N ASN A 249 -11.56 2.27 1.21
CA ASN A 249 -12.00 1.79 -0.08
C ASN A 249 -12.07 2.84 -1.18
N ARG A 250 -12.18 4.15 -0.86
CA ARG A 250 -12.32 5.19 -1.89
C ARG A 250 -11.15 5.23 -2.85
N ILE A 251 -9.99 4.69 -2.45
CA ILE A 251 -8.77 4.64 -3.27
C ILE A 251 -9.02 4.03 -4.65
N ILE A 252 -9.92 3.03 -4.77
CA ILE A 252 -10.22 2.39 -6.06
C ILE A 252 -10.82 3.37 -7.08
N ASN A 253 -11.67 4.31 -6.64
CA ASN A 253 -12.25 5.33 -7.50
C ASN A 253 -11.14 6.19 -8.14
N PHE A 254 -10.15 6.58 -7.33
CA PHE A 254 -9.03 7.41 -7.78
C PHE A 254 -8.09 6.62 -8.68
N VAL A 255 -7.79 5.35 -8.35
CA VAL A 255 -6.94 4.50 -9.19
C VAL A 255 -7.57 4.28 -10.55
N ALA A 256 -8.85 3.87 -10.62
CA ALA A 256 -9.55 3.66 -11.88
C ALA A 256 -9.56 4.93 -12.75
N TYR A 257 -9.74 6.10 -12.15
CA TYR A 257 -9.64 7.38 -12.84
C TYR A 257 -8.21 7.71 -13.29
N ALA A 258 -7.20 7.54 -12.42
CA ALA A 258 -5.80 7.82 -12.72
C ALA A 258 -5.25 6.93 -13.87
N LEU A 259 -5.78 5.71 -14.00
CA LEU A 259 -5.46 4.80 -15.11
C LEU A 259 -6.25 5.08 -16.39
N GLY A 260 -7.10 6.11 -16.40
CA GLY A 260 -7.91 6.48 -17.57
C GLY A 260 -9.04 5.49 -17.87
N GLN A 261 -9.40 4.62 -16.92
CA GLN A 261 -10.46 3.61 -17.08
C GLN A 261 -11.85 4.20 -16.83
N MET A 262 -11.92 5.39 -16.23
CA MET A 262 -13.17 6.14 -16.03
C MET A 262 -13.05 7.53 -16.64
N SER A 263 -14.15 8.04 -17.18
CA SER A 263 -14.25 9.48 -17.49
C SER A 263 -14.32 10.32 -16.22
N GLU A 264 -13.98 11.61 -16.31
CA GLU A 264 -14.14 12.55 -15.18
C GLU A 264 -15.58 12.56 -14.64
N ALA A 265 -16.57 12.47 -15.53
CA ALA A 265 -17.99 12.46 -15.16
C ALA A 265 -18.39 11.17 -14.42
N GLU A 266 -17.81 10.02 -14.76
CA GLU A 266 -18.03 8.76 -14.06
C GLU A 266 -17.30 8.74 -12.73
N PHE A 267 -16.06 9.22 -12.69
CA PHE A 267 -15.28 9.36 -11.46
C PHE A 267 -16.01 10.22 -10.42
N ARG A 268 -16.45 11.44 -10.80
CA ARG A 268 -17.25 12.31 -9.92
C ARG A 268 -18.54 11.63 -9.45
N ARG A 269 -19.25 10.94 -10.36
CA ARG A 269 -20.46 10.18 -9.99
C ARG A 269 -20.16 9.09 -8.98
N SER A 270 -19.08 8.34 -9.17
CA SER A 270 -18.69 7.24 -8.30
C SER A 270 -18.33 7.67 -6.88
N LEU A 271 -17.82 8.89 -6.71
CA LEU A 271 -17.58 9.47 -5.39
C LEU A 271 -18.88 10.00 -4.76
N ASN A 272 -19.76 10.62 -5.55
CA ASN A 272 -20.99 11.23 -5.07
C ASN A 272 -22.03 10.22 -4.57
N VAL A 273 -21.99 8.98 -5.06
CA VAL A 273 -22.89 7.90 -4.61
C VAL A 273 -22.45 7.25 -3.30
N LEU A 274 -21.26 7.58 -2.79
CA LEU A 274 -20.78 7.08 -1.51
C LEU A 274 -21.43 7.86 -0.35
N THR A 275 -21.78 7.13 0.69
CA THR A 275 -22.30 7.64 1.96
C THR A 275 -21.29 8.58 2.61
N GLN A 276 -21.76 9.75 3.01
CA GLN A 276 -20.98 10.86 3.56
C GLN A 276 -21.68 11.40 4.81
N GLU A 277 -21.60 10.66 5.90
CA GLU A 277 -22.15 11.08 7.18
C GLU A 277 -21.25 12.10 7.87
N SER A 278 -21.84 13.04 8.61
CA SER A 278 -21.11 14.00 9.44
C SER A 278 -21.36 13.69 10.92
N ALA A 279 -20.33 13.85 11.75
CA ALA A 279 -20.46 13.72 13.21
C ALA A 279 -19.67 14.80 13.94
N THR A 280 -20.12 15.12 15.15
CA THR A 280 -19.48 16.08 16.04
C THR A 280 -18.96 15.37 17.28
N TYR A 281 -17.69 15.60 17.60
CA TYR A 281 -16.99 15.07 18.76
C TYR A 281 -16.45 16.24 19.57
N GLY A 282 -17.17 16.65 20.62
CA GLY A 282 -16.85 17.88 21.36
C GLY A 282 -17.09 19.11 20.49
N ASP A 283 -16.05 19.92 20.27
CA ASP A 283 -16.03 21.10 19.41
C ASP A 283 -15.54 20.81 17.97
N ILE A 284 -15.18 19.56 17.68
CA ILE A 284 -14.70 19.14 16.36
C ILE A 284 -15.85 18.54 15.56
N THR A 285 -16.10 19.07 14.35
CA THR A 285 -17.03 18.47 13.39
C THR A 285 -16.24 17.80 12.27
N VAL A 286 -16.51 16.51 12.05
CA VAL A 286 -15.94 15.71 10.97
C VAL A 286 -17.02 15.55 9.91
N ASN A 287 -16.84 16.22 8.78
CA ASN A 287 -17.88 16.31 7.73
C ASN A 287 -18.16 14.99 7.01
N LYS A 288 -17.18 14.08 6.98
CA LYS A 288 -17.29 12.78 6.33
C LYS A 288 -16.65 11.75 7.26
N VAL A 289 -17.46 11.00 8.01
CA VAL A 289 -17.01 10.05 9.03
C VAL A 289 -16.86 8.67 8.40
N ALA A 290 -15.76 8.00 8.70
CA ALA A 290 -15.55 6.59 8.40
C ALA A 290 -16.53 5.73 9.20
N TRP A 291 -17.02 4.63 8.60
CA TRP A 291 -18.04 3.77 9.21
C TRP A 291 -17.66 3.31 10.62
N ASP A 292 -16.44 2.79 10.76
CA ASP A 292 -15.98 2.14 12.01
C ASP A 292 -15.15 3.10 12.89
N GLY A 293 -14.87 4.31 12.40
CA GLY A 293 -14.05 5.32 13.07
C GLY A 293 -12.56 4.99 13.11
N SER A 294 -12.08 3.99 12.36
CA SER A 294 -10.68 3.61 12.36
C SER A 294 -9.83 4.68 11.66
N TYR A 295 -8.77 5.17 12.33
CA TYR A 295 -7.98 6.30 11.82
C TYR A 295 -7.28 6.02 10.47
N PHE A 296 -6.89 4.76 10.21
CA PHE A 296 -6.18 4.37 8.99
C PHE A 296 -7.01 4.60 7.72
N THR A 297 -8.35 4.59 7.82
CA THR A 297 -9.25 4.77 6.67
C THR A 297 -9.24 6.20 6.12
N TYR A 298 -8.81 7.15 6.96
CA TYR A 298 -8.54 8.53 6.56
C TYR A 298 -7.11 8.67 6.03
N VAL A 299 -6.14 8.22 6.82
CA VAL A 299 -4.72 8.48 6.55
C VAL A 299 -4.24 7.75 5.30
N GLY A 300 -4.64 6.50 5.09
CA GLY A 300 -4.15 5.68 3.99
C GLY A 300 -4.34 6.32 2.63
N PRO A 301 -5.59 6.68 2.25
CA PRO A 301 -5.82 7.34 0.97
C PRO A 301 -5.13 8.70 0.88
N ALA A 302 -5.06 9.44 1.98
CA ALA A 302 -4.37 10.73 2.05
C ALA A 302 -2.86 10.64 1.82
N MET A 303 -2.25 9.44 1.87
CA MET A 303 -0.83 9.26 1.51
C MET A 303 -0.58 9.46 0.02
N PHE A 304 -1.60 9.25 -0.81
CA PHE A 304 -1.48 9.27 -2.27
C PHE A 304 -2.37 10.32 -2.92
N ILE A 305 -3.43 10.74 -2.23
CA ILE A 305 -4.42 11.68 -2.75
C ILE A 305 -4.33 12.96 -1.93
N ARG A 306 -4.32 14.10 -2.63
CA ARG A 306 -4.49 15.41 -2.01
C ARG A 306 -5.96 15.64 -1.66
N GLU A 307 -6.43 14.99 -0.60
CA GLU A 307 -7.87 14.92 -0.29
C GLU A 307 -8.53 16.29 -0.19
N MET A 308 -7.83 17.26 0.40
CA MET A 308 -8.33 18.63 0.58
C MET A 308 -8.45 19.41 -0.74
N GLU A 309 -7.80 18.96 -1.81
CA GLU A 309 -7.81 19.58 -3.14
C GLU A 309 -8.81 18.89 -4.10
N THR A 310 -9.47 17.81 -3.67
CA THR A 310 -10.38 17.00 -4.52
C THR A 310 -11.86 17.41 -4.44
N GLN A 311 -12.15 18.64 -3.98
CA GLN A 311 -13.51 19.20 -3.90
C GLN A 311 -13.92 19.92 -5.19
#